data_AF-A0A7J4ES00-F1
#
_entry.id   AF-A0A7J4ES00-F1
#
_cell.length_a   1.000
_cell.length_b   1.000
_cell.length_c   1.000
_cell.angle_alpha   90.00
_cell.angle_beta   90.00
_cell.angle_gamma   90.00
#
_symmetry.space_group_name_H-M   'P 1'
#
loop_
_entity.id
_entity.type
_entity.pdbx_description
1 polymer ?
#
loop_
_entity_poly.entity_id
_entity_poly.type
_entity_poly.pdbx_seq_one_letter_code
_entity_poly.pdbx_strand_id
1 'polypeptide(L)' 'MMSDAIVRKFADLDRILETCSEDSPEEKVAEFLISIGLIERYNGSFRLTEAGKKFLKLPVEK' A
#
# COMPACT_ATOMS: atom_id res chain seq x y z
N MET A 1 15.81 3.73 16.15
CA MET A 1 16.24 3.24 14.82
C MET A 1 15.00 2.71 14.11
N MET A 2 14.72 3.15 12.88
CA MET A 2 13.67 2.53 12.05
C MET A 2 14.07 1.07 11.80
N SER A 3 13.12 0.12 11.85
CA SER A 3 13.46 -1.30 11.70
C SER A 3 13.86 -1.61 10.25
N ASP A 4 14.91 -2.41 10.06
CA ASP A 4 15.42 -2.82 8.74
C ASP A 4 14.36 -3.44 7.83
N ALA A 5 13.32 -4.04 8.41
CA ALA A 5 12.17 -4.59 7.69
C ALA A 5 11.36 -3.51 6.95
N ILE A 6 11.23 -2.31 7.55
CA ILE A 6 10.55 -1.17 6.95
C ILE A 6 11.41 -0.60 5.82
N VAL A 7 12.71 -0.42 6.05
CA VAL A 7 13.65 0.09 5.04
C VAL A 7 13.71 -0.82 3.81
N ARG A 8 13.73 -2.14 3.99
CA ARG A 8 13.68 -3.11 2.87
C ARG A 8 12.37 -3.03 2.08
N LYS A 9 11.23 -2.86 2.75
CA LYS A 9 9.93 -2.66 2.07
C LYS A 9 9.86 -1.36 1.27
N PHE A 10 10.59 -0.32 1.67
CA PHE A 10 10.70 0.92 0.89
C PHE A 10 11.69 0.81 -0.28
N ALA A 11 12.75 0.00 -0.18
CA ALA A 11 13.64 -0.27 -1.30
C ALA A 11 12.94 -1.03 -2.46
N ASP A 12 11.91 -1.81 -2.15
CA ASP A 12 11.05 -2.44 -3.17
C ASP A 12 10.12 -1.44 -3.89
N LEU A 13 9.97 -0.21 -3.37
CA LEU A 13 9.11 0.82 -3.97
C LEU A 13 9.63 1.27 -5.34
N ASP A 14 10.92 1.56 -5.45
CA ASP A 14 11.55 1.98 -6.71
C ASP A 14 11.43 0.88 -7.77
N ARG A 15 11.59 -0.38 -7.35
CA ARG A 15 11.40 -1.56 -8.21
C ARG A 15 9.95 -1.71 -8.69
N ILE A 16 8.96 -1.53 -7.81
CA ILE A 16 7.53 -1.57 -8.18
C ILE A 16 7.21 -0.46 -9.19
N LEU A 17 7.78 0.74 -9.01
CA LEU A 17 7.57 1.89 -9.88
C LEU A 17 8.18 1.69 -11.29
N GLU A 18 9.29 0.95 -11.39
CA GLU A 18 10.00 0.64 -12.65
C GLU A 18 9.33 -0.48 -13.48
N THR A 19 8.75 -1.52 -12.86
CA THR A 19 8.12 -2.63 -13.61
C THR A 19 6.74 -2.32 -14.19
N CYS A 20 6.03 -1.32 -13.67
CA CYS A 20 4.65 -1.01 -14.04
C CYS A 20 4.56 0.10 -15.11
N SER A 21 5.35 0.04 -16.19
CA SER A 21 5.47 1.15 -17.16
C SER A 21 4.18 1.56 -17.88
N GLU A 22 3.09 0.79 -17.75
CA GLU A 22 1.78 1.08 -18.37
C GLU A 22 0.67 1.49 -17.37
N ASP A 23 0.89 1.33 -16.07
CA ASP A 23 -0.12 1.62 -15.04
C ASP A 23 -0.12 3.10 -14.63
N SER A 24 -1.28 3.64 -14.27
CA SER A 24 -1.36 5.02 -13.77
C SER A 24 -0.61 5.15 -12.43
N PRO A 25 -0.12 6.35 -12.07
CA PRO A 25 0.51 6.59 -10.78
C PRO A 25 -0.32 6.11 -9.58
N GLU A 26 -1.64 6.23 -9.65
CA GLU A 26 -2.58 5.76 -8.63
C GLU A 26 -2.55 4.23 -8.49
N GLU A 27 -2.51 3.51 -9.60
CA GLU A 27 -2.47 2.05 -9.60
C GLU A 27 -1.12 1.54 -9.04
N LYS A 28 -0.02 2.24 -9.34
CA LYS A 28 1.30 1.94 -8.75
C LYS A 28 1.31 2.14 -7.23
N VAL A 29 0.73 3.24 -6.76
CA VAL A 29 0.58 3.49 -5.32
C VAL A 29 -0.32 2.43 -4.68
N ALA A 30 -1.39 2.03 -5.36
CA ALA A 30 -2.28 1.00 -4.88
C ALA A 30 -1.56 -0.35 -4.72
N GLU A 31 -0.77 -0.77 -5.71
CA GLU A 31 0.04 -2.01 -5.63
C GLU A 31 1.06 -1.97 -4.49
N PHE A 32 1.72 -0.83 -4.27
CA PHE A 32 2.57 -0.69 -3.10
C PHE A 32 1.78 -0.84 -1.79
N LEU A 33 0.65 -0.15 -1.65
CA LEU A 33 -0.20 -0.21 -0.46
C LEU A 33 -0.75 -1.62 -0.20
N ILE A 34 -0.99 -2.40 -1.26
CA ILE A 34 -1.32 -3.84 -1.18
C ILE A 34 -0.12 -4.63 -0.66
N SER A 35 1.09 -4.40 -1.18
CA SER A 35 2.32 -5.12 -0.78
C SER A 35 2.67 -4.94 0.71
N ILE A 36 2.23 -3.83 1.31
CA ILE A 36 2.39 -3.54 2.74
C ILE A 36 1.12 -3.82 3.57
N GLY A 37 0.06 -4.35 2.95
CA GLY A 37 -1.15 -4.83 3.61
C GLY A 37 -2.10 -3.75 4.12
N LEU A 38 -2.00 -2.51 3.62
CA LEU A 38 -2.87 -1.40 4.03
C LEU A 38 -4.18 -1.37 3.24
N ILE A 39 -4.17 -1.79 1.98
CA ILE A 39 -5.37 -1.92 1.15
C ILE A 39 -5.41 -3.32 0.50
N GLU A 40 -6.58 -3.70 0.00
CA GLU A 40 -6.82 -4.95 -0.72
C GLU A 40 -7.71 -4.70 -1.96
N ARG A 41 -7.60 -5.57 -2.97
CA ARG A 41 -8.53 -5.57 -4.11
C ARG A 41 -9.82 -6.30 -3.73
N TYR A 42 -10.96 -5.65 -3.92
CA TYR A 42 -12.28 -6.20 -3.67
C TYR A 42 -13.24 -5.77 -4.80
N ASN A 43 -13.75 -6.75 -5.56
CA ASN A 43 -14.68 -6.54 -6.68
C ASN A 43 -14.23 -5.47 -7.70
N GLY A 44 -12.95 -5.43 -8.05
CA GLY A 44 -12.41 -4.46 -9.01
C GLY A 44 -12.15 -3.06 -8.43
N SER A 45 -12.39 -2.85 -7.14
CA SER A 45 -12.06 -1.63 -6.41
C SER A 45 -11.02 -1.90 -5.31
N PHE A 46 -10.47 -0.83 -4.73
CA PHE A 46 -9.61 -0.92 -3.56
C PHE A 46 -10.40 -0.68 -2.26
N ARG A 47 -10.08 -1.44 -1.22
CA ARG A 47 -10.65 -1.30 0.13
C ARG A 47 -9.54 -1.21 1.17
N LEU A 48 -9.74 -0.41 2.22
CA LEU A 48 -8.85 -0.40 3.38
C LEU A 48 -8.97 -1.69 4.20
N THR A 49 -7.83 -2.28 4.53
CA THR A 49 -7.75 -3.34 5.54
C THR A 49 -7.91 -2.75 6.95
N GLU A 50 -8.10 -3.58 7.96
CA GLU A 50 -8.08 -3.13 9.37
C GLU A 50 -6.74 -2.47 9.76
N ALA A 51 -5.63 -2.92 9.18
CA ALA A 51 -4.34 -2.28 9.36
C ALA A 51 -4.29 -0.90 8.67
N GLY A 52 -4.85 -0.79 7.46
CA GLY A 52 -5.02 0.48 6.74
C GLY A 52 -5.83 1.51 7.52
N LYS A 53 -6.99 1.10 8.06
CA LYS A 53 -7.83 1.96 8.91
C LYS A 53 -7.08 2.47 10.14
N LYS A 54 -6.35 1.59 10.83
CA LYS A 54 -5.53 1.95 12.00
C LYS A 54 -4.37 2.89 11.63
N PHE A 55 -3.69 2.62 10.52
CA PHE A 55 -2.59 3.46 10.02
C PHE A 55 -3.03 4.89 9.73
N LEU A 56 -4.18 5.04 9.06
CA LEU A 56 -4.77 6.33 8.73
C LEU A 56 -5.45 7.02 9.93
N LYS A 57 -5.51 6.35 11.09
CA LYS A 57 -6.21 6.84 12.29
C LYS A 57 -7.64 7.30 11.99
N LEU A 58 -8.33 6.61 11.08
CA LEU A 58 -9.71 6.94 10.76
C LEU A 58 -10.59 6.70 12.00
N PRO A 59 -11.53 7.61 12.30
CA PRO A 59 -12.45 7.40 13.41
C PRO A 59 -13.21 6.09 13.19
N VAL A 60 -13.16 5.18 14.17
CA VAL A 60 -13.99 3.99 14.18
C VAL A 60 -15.42 4.49 14.35
N GLU A 61 -16.26 4.34 13.32
CA GLU A 61 -17.69 4.57 13.45
C GLU A 61 -18.23 3.68 14.58
N LYS A 62 -18.83 4.30 15.58
CA LYS A 62 -19.46 3.65 16.73
C LYS A 62 -20.91 3.31 16.44
#